data_AF-A0A7C2XZP6-F1
#
_entry.id   AF-A0A7C2XZP6-F1
#
_cell.length_a   1.000
_cell.length_b   1.000
_cell.length_c   1.000
_cell.angle_alpha   90.00
_cell.angle_beta   90.00
_cell.angle_gamma   90.00
#
_symmetry.space_group_name_H-M   'P 1'
#
loop_
_entity.id
_entity.type
_entity.pdbx_description
1 polymer ?
#
loop_
_entity_poly.entity_id
_entity_poly.type
_entity_poly.pdbx_seq_one_letter_code
_entity_poly.pdbx_strand_id
1 'polypeptide(L)' 'MKTFPFKRGEVYLVNYPLPNVLGQTIPKFMVNLQEGSIIDYSPTMVGVIITTLKDSTPWYWDN' A
#
# COMPACT_ATOMS: atom_id res chain seq x y z
N MET A 1 5.52 17.72 18.68
CA MET A 1 4.56 16.89 17.93
C MET A 1 5.34 15.77 17.27
N LYS A 2 4.96 14.50 17.45
CA LYS A 2 5.53 13.40 16.67
C LYS A 2 5.02 13.57 15.25
N THR A 3 5.88 13.98 14.33
CA THR A 3 5.57 14.07 12.91
C THR A 3 5.18 12.68 12.40
N PHE A 4 3.95 12.56 11.89
CA PHE A 4 3.51 11.35 11.20
C PHE A 4 4.47 11.05 10.04
N PRO A 5 4.99 9.82 9.91
CA PRO A 5 6.16 9.56 9.07
C PRO A 5 5.84 9.45 7.58
N PHE A 6 4.57 9.57 7.18
CA PHE A 6 4.14 9.35 5.79
C PHE A 6 3.90 10.69 5.07
N LYS A 7 4.78 11.06 4.14
CA LYS A 7 4.65 12.25 3.29
C LYS A 7 4.04 11.89 1.95
N ARG A 8 3.30 12.83 1.36
CA ARG A 8 2.75 12.67 0.01
C ARG A 8 3.88 12.53 -1.01
N GLY A 9 3.71 11.63 -1.96
CA GLY A 9 4.65 11.38 -3.06
C GLY A 9 5.85 10.50 -2.67
N GLU A 10 6.08 10.23 -1.39
CA GLU A 10 7.04 9.23 -0.96
C GLU A 10 6.55 7.82 -1.28
N VAL A 11 7.50 6.92 -1.53
CA VAL A 11 7.27 5.51 -1.84
C VAL A 11 7.51 4.68 -0.59
N TYR A 12 6.56 3.82 -0.26
CA TYR A 12 6.62 2.92 0.87
C TYR A 12 6.50 1.46 0.43
N LEU A 13 7.14 0.58 1.18
CA LEU A 13 6.92 -0.85 1.06
C LEU A 13 5.77 -1.25 1.99
N VAL A 14 4.72 -1.85 1.44
CA VAL A 14 3.51 -2.26 2.18
C VAL A 14 3.25 -3.76 2.00
N ASN A 15 2.66 -4.39 3.01
CA ASN A 15 2.16 -5.76 2.90
C ASN A 15 0.74 -5.74 2.33
N TYR A 16 0.62 -6.10 1.05
CA TYR A 16 -0.66 -6.12 0.34
C TYR A 16 -1.34 -7.49 0.49
N PRO A 17 -2.58 -7.57 1.02
CA PRO A 17 -3.27 -8.84 1.20
C PRO A 17 -3.67 -9.46 -0.15
N LEU A 18 -3.53 -10.78 -0.25
CA LEU A 18 -4.00 -11.52 -1.43
C LEU A 18 -5.50 -11.82 -1.29
N PRO A 19 -6.34 -11.49 -2.29
CA PRO A 19 -7.79 -11.61 -2.18
C PRO A 19 -8.27 -13.06 -2.03
N ASN A 20 -7.50 -14.02 -2.53
CA ASN A 20 -7.89 -15.43 -2.59
C ASN A 20 -7.19 -16.30 -1.52
N VAL A 21 -6.33 -15.71 -0.68
CA VAL A 21 -5.59 -16.47 0.34
C VAL A 21 -5.61 -15.71 1.66
N LEU A 22 -6.52 -16.13 2.54
CA LEU A 22 -6.71 -15.51 3.85
C LEU A 22 -5.40 -15.53 4.65
N GLY A 23 -4.97 -14.38 5.16
CA GLY A 23 -3.78 -14.25 5.99
C GLY A 23 -2.45 -14.21 5.21
N GLN A 24 -2.45 -14.38 3.89
CA GLN A 24 -1.24 -14.16 3.08
C GLN A 24 -1.18 -12.73 2.55
N THR A 25 0.04 -12.20 2.56
CA THR A 25 0.35 -10.88 2.02
C THR A 25 1.60 -10.96 1.16
N ILE A 26 1.74 -10.00 0.25
CA ILE A 26 2.96 -9.82 -0.53
C ILE A 26 3.48 -8.39 -0.39
N PRO A 27 4.80 -8.19 -0.40
CA PRO A 27 5.37 -6.85 -0.38
C PRO A 27 5.08 -6.13 -1.71
N LYS A 28 4.58 -4.89 -1.62
CA LYS A 28 4.32 -4.01 -2.77
C LYS A 28 4.84 -2.60 -2.49
N PHE A 29 5.32 -1.94 -3.53
CA PHE A 29 5.59 -0.51 -3.47
C PHE A 29 4.29 0.27 -3.60
N MET A 30 4.13 1.32 -2.81
CA MET A 30 2.97 2.20 -2.83
C MET A 30 3.40 3.66 -2.74
N VAL A 31 2.83 4.53 -3.57
CA VAL A 31 2.99 5.98 -3.45
C VAL A 31 1.88 6.52 -2.55
N ASN A 32 2.23 7.24 -1.50
CA ASN A 32 1.26 7.93 -0.67
C ASN A 32 0.64 9.13 -1.41
N LEU A 33 -0.68 9.26 -1.38
CA LEU A 33 -1.42 10.37 -1.98
C LEU A 33 -1.96 11.38 -0.95
N GLN A 34 -1.88 11.07 0.34
CA GLN A 34 -2.36 11.94 1.40
C GLN A 34 -1.30 12.92 1.89
N GLU A 35 -1.73 14.16 2.13
CA GLU A 35 -0.96 15.12 2.90
C GLU A 35 -0.83 14.67 4.35
N GLY A 36 0.35 14.85 4.93
CA GLY A 36 0.69 14.32 6.26
C GLY A 36 -0.24 14.79 7.38
N SER A 37 -0.94 15.92 7.22
CA SER A 37 -1.89 16.46 8.20
C SER A 37 -3.25 15.74 8.24
N ILE A 38 -3.58 14.93 7.24
CA ILE A 38 -4.87 14.21 7.16
C ILE A 38 -4.81 12.87 7.92
N ILE A 39 -3.62 12.33 8.12
CA ILE A 39 -3.41 10.99 8.72
C ILE A 39 -3.50 11.05 10.26
N ASP A 40 -3.33 12.22 10.88
CA ASP A 40 -3.45 12.38 12.34
C ASP A 40 -4.85 12.01 12.89
N TYR A 41 -5.89 12.05 12.04
CA TYR A 41 -7.28 11.75 12.43
C TYR A 41 -7.75 10.35 12.03
N SER A 42 -6.99 9.63 11.21
CA SER A 42 -7.35 8.28 10.76
C SER A 42 -6.09 7.45 10.52
N PRO A 43 -5.96 6.23 11.09
CA PRO A 43 -4.81 5.34 10.89
C PRO A 43 -4.75 4.76 9.46
N THR A 44 -5.45 5.37 8.50
CA THR A 44 -5.61 4.91 7.13
C THR A 44 -4.80 5.79 6.19
N MET A 45 -3.96 5.16 5.37
CA MET A 45 -3.24 5.83 4.29
C MET A 45 -3.98 5.60 2.95
N VAL A 46 -4.11 6.63 2.12
CA VAL A 46 -4.56 6.51 0.73
C VAL A 46 -3.34 6.57 -0.18
N GLY A 47 -3.17 5.55 -1.00
CA GLY A 47 -2.06 5.46 -1.92
C GLY A 47 -2.39 4.67 -3.17
N VAL A 48 -1.46 4.68 -4.12
CA VAL A 48 -1.53 3.87 -5.34
C VAL A 48 -0.42 2.83 -5.33
N ILE A 49 -0.77 1.59 -5.64
CA ILE A 49 0.19 0.48 -5.71
C ILE A 49 0.96 0.58 -7.02
N ILE A 50 2.28 0.52 -6.95
CA ILE A 50 3.16 0.42 -8.11
C ILE A 50 3.24 -1.06 -8.50
N THR A 51 2.95 -1.36 -9.76
CA THR A 51 3.06 -2.70 -10.32
C THR A 51 3.54 -2.62 -11.77
N THR A 52 4.34 -3.60 -12.18
CA THR A 52 4.69 -3.83 -13.60
C THR A 52 3.77 -4.88 -14.24
N LEU A 53 2.90 -5.51 -13.45
CA LEU A 53 1.94 -6.51 -13.91
C LEU A 53 0.72 -5.83 -14.50
N LYS A 54 0.19 -6.43 -15.58
CA LYS A 54 -1.09 -6.03 -16.21
C LYS A 54 -2.24 -6.11 -15.20
N ASP A 55 -2.22 -7.14 -14.33
CA ASP A 55 -3.13 -7.28 -13.19
C ASP A 55 -2.37 -6.97 -11.90
N SER A 56 -2.78 -5.90 -11.22
CA SER A 56 -2.15 -5.42 -9.98
C SER A 56 -2.40 -6.34 -8.78
N THR A 57 -3.49 -7.12 -8.82
CA THR A 57 -3.75 -8.26 -7.97
C THR A 57 -3.09 -9.49 -8.59
N PRO A 58 -1.99 -10.03 -8.02
CA PRO A 58 -1.43 -11.26 -8.53
C PRO A 58 -2.42 -12.38 -8.25
N TRP A 59 -3.12 -12.78 -9.30
CA TRP A 59 -3.73 -14.09 -9.38
C TRP A 59 -2.56 -15.08 -9.37
N TYR A 60 -2.57 -15.99 -8.41
CA TYR A 60 -1.64 -17.11 -8.41
C TYR A 60 -1.76 -17.78 -9.78
N TRP A 61 -0.63 -18.00 -10.45
CA TRP A 61 -0.60 -18.95 -11.55
C TRP A 61 -0.81 -20.30 -10.88
N ASP A 62 -1.95 -20.93 -11.17
CA ASP A 62 -2.16 -22.35 -10.83
C ASP A 62 -0.95 -23.12 -11.40
N ASN A 63 -0.09 -23.62 -10.51
CA ASN A 63 0.82 -24.71 -10.80
C ASN A 63 0.20 -25.99 -10.26
#